data_AF-A0A920JJ30-F1
#
_entry.id   AF-A0A920JJ30-F1
#
_cell.length_a   1.000
_cell.length_b   1.000
_cell.length_c   1.000
_cell.angle_alpha   90.00
_cell.angle_beta   90.00
_cell.angle_gamma   90.00
#
_symmetry.space_group_name_H-M   'P 1'
#
loop_
_entity.id
_entity.type
_entity.pdbx_description
1 polymer ?
#
loop_
_entity_poly.entity_id
_entity_poly.type
_entity_poly.pdbx_seq_one_letter_code
_entity_poly.pdbx_strand_id
1 'polypeptide(L)'
;MSSIDVMQKMYDLGRLGKRFGGGFYEYPEGGKKFLWPGLADIYPVKEEQPDIQEIKDRLMTVQSLDAYRCLDENVLTTPDDGDLGSIFAWGFPPWTGGVFSYIDMVGIEKFVARCDDYCERFGERFEFPDSLREMADKKEKFYP
;
A
#
# COMPACT_ATOMS: atom_id res chain seq x y z
N MET A 1 1.68 16.79 5.27
CA MET A 1 0.66 16.73 4.19
C MET A 1 0.26 15.29 4.02
N SER A 2 -1.00 14.99 4.30
CA SER A 2 -1.58 13.65 4.17
C SER A 2 -1.91 13.33 2.71
N SER A 3 -2.21 12.07 2.41
CA SER A 3 -2.77 11.67 1.11
C SER A 3 -4.13 12.33 0.84
N ILE A 4 -4.93 12.55 1.89
CA ILE A 4 -6.24 13.22 1.80
C ILE A 4 -6.06 14.66 1.32
N ASP A 5 -5.07 15.39 1.84
CA ASP A 5 -4.79 16.77 1.43
C ASP A 5 -4.45 16.85 -0.06
N VAL A 6 -3.68 15.88 -0.57
CA VAL A 6 -3.33 15.80 -2.00
C VAL A 6 -4.57 15.51 -2.84
N MET A 7 -5.40 14.57 -2.42
CA MET A 7 -6.64 14.24 -3.13
C MET A 7 -7.62 15.42 -3.16
N GLN A 8 -7.77 16.13 -2.04
CA GLN A 8 -8.60 17.34 -1.96
C GLN A 8 -8.08 18.43 -2.89
N LYS A 9 -6.76 18.66 -2.92
CA LYS A 9 -6.16 19.63 -3.83
C LYS A 9 -6.45 19.31 -5.30
N MET A 10 -6.35 18.04 -5.69
CA MET A 10 -6.67 17.60 -7.05
C MET A 10 -8.15 17.77 -7.37
N TYR A 11 -9.03 17.53 -6.39
CA TYR A 11 -10.47 17.78 -6.51
C TYR A 11 -10.77 19.26 -6.76
N ASP A 12 -10.20 20.15 -5.95
CA ASP A 12 -10.40 21.60 -6.05
C ASP A 12 -9.91 22.17 -7.40
N LEU A 13 -8.92 21.52 -8.01
CA LEU A 13 -8.40 21.83 -9.33
C LEU A 13 -9.22 21.22 -10.47
N GLY A 14 -10.34 20.54 -10.17
CA GLY A 14 -11.19 19.87 -11.15
C GLY A 14 -10.57 18.63 -11.79
N ARG A 15 -9.49 18.09 -11.21
CA ARG A 15 -8.72 16.97 -11.78
C ARG A 15 -9.23 15.63 -11.24
N LEU A 16 -10.47 15.32 -11.60
CA LEU A 16 -11.28 14.23 -11.04
C LEU A 16 -10.98 12.83 -11.63
N GLY A 17 -9.95 12.72 -12.48
CA GLY A 17 -9.48 11.46 -13.06
C GLY A 17 -9.86 11.27 -14.53
N LYS A 18 -9.54 10.08 -15.06
CA LYS A 18 -9.59 9.78 -16.50
C LYS A 18 -10.95 10.08 -17.14
N ARG A 19 -12.06 9.81 -16.46
CA ARG A 19 -13.43 10.07 -16.97
C ARG A 19 -13.65 11.55 -17.30
N PHE A 20 -12.96 12.45 -16.59
CA PHE A 20 -13.09 13.90 -16.73
C PHE A 20 -11.94 14.51 -17.55
N GLY A 21 -11.12 13.68 -18.22
CA GLY A 21 -10.02 14.11 -19.07
C GLY A 21 -8.69 14.38 -18.33
N GLY A 22 -8.69 14.50 -17.00
CA GLY A 22 -7.49 14.84 -16.24
C GLY A 22 -7.52 14.43 -14.77
N GLY A 23 -6.38 13.92 -14.29
CA GLY A 23 -6.07 13.58 -12.89
C GLY A 23 -4.60 13.89 -12.61
N PHE A 24 -3.86 13.03 -11.92
CA PHE A 24 -2.39 13.14 -11.89
C PHE A 24 -1.75 13.09 -13.29
N TYR A 25 -2.45 12.48 -14.25
CA TYR A 25 -2.09 12.42 -15.65
C TYR A 25 -3.05 13.26 -16.50
N GLU A 26 -2.58 13.66 -17.67
CA GLU A 26 -3.42 14.09 -18.79
C GLU A 26 -3.86 12.88 -19.62
N TYR A 27 -5.08 12.92 -20.14
CA TYR A 27 -5.66 11.88 -20.99
C TYR A 27 -6.17 12.46 -22.31
N PRO A 28 -5.29 12.82 -23.27
CA PRO A 28 -5.72 13.33 -24.56
C PRO A 28 -6.55 12.31 -25.33
N GLU A 29 -7.56 12.78 -26.05
CA GLU A 29 -8.35 11.93 -26.95
C GLU A 29 -7.45 11.35 -28.05
N GLY A 30 -7.47 10.02 -28.21
CA GLY A 30 -6.62 9.31 -29.17
C GLY A 30 -5.11 9.34 -28.85
N GLY A 31 -4.69 9.92 -27.73
CA GLY A 31 -3.29 10.09 -27.36
C GLY A 31 -2.82 9.20 -26.22
N LYS A 32 -1.50 9.16 -26.01
CA LYS A 32 -0.89 8.50 -24.85
C LYS A 32 -1.02 9.39 -23.61
N LYS A 33 -1.40 8.81 -22.48
CA LYS A 33 -1.39 9.52 -21.19
C LYS A 33 0.02 9.99 -20.83
N PHE A 34 0.14 11.17 -20.22
CA PHE A 34 1.41 11.71 -19.71
C PHE A 34 1.19 12.43 -18.39
N LEU A 35 2.25 12.60 -17.58
CA LEU A 35 2.15 13.24 -16.28
C LEU A 35 1.74 14.70 -16.45
N TRP A 36 0.76 15.16 -15.68
CA TRP A 36 0.28 16.53 -15.79
C TRP A 36 1.38 17.53 -15.42
N PRO A 37 1.76 18.49 -16.31
CA PRO A 37 2.84 19.42 -16.05
C PRO A 37 2.63 20.27 -14.79
N GLY A 38 1.39 20.68 -14.51
CA GLY A 38 1.05 21.48 -13.32
C GLY A 38 1.24 20.73 -11.99
N LEU A 39 1.46 19.40 -12.03
CA LEU A 39 1.75 18.64 -10.82
C LEU A 39 3.06 19.09 -10.17
N ALA A 40 4.09 19.41 -10.97
CA ALA A 40 5.38 19.86 -10.47
C ALA A 40 5.33 21.30 -9.91
N ASP A 41 4.38 22.12 -10.38
CA ASP A 41 4.18 23.48 -9.86
C ASP A 41 3.57 23.45 -8.44
N ILE A 42 2.71 22.48 -8.16
CA ILE A 42 2.02 22.33 -6.87
C ILE A 42 2.83 21.47 -5.91
N TYR A 43 3.48 20.44 -6.43
CA TYR A 43 4.34 19.51 -5.70
C TYR A 43 5.71 19.46 -6.38
N PRO A 44 6.59 20.43 -6.07
CA PRO A 44 7.94 20.43 -6.59
C PRO A 44 8.66 19.12 -6.29
N VAL A 45 9.34 18.60 -7.31
CA VAL A 45 10.12 17.37 -7.18
C VAL A 45 11.24 17.61 -6.17
N LYS A 46 11.28 16.82 -5.11
CA LYS A 46 12.38 16.87 -4.13
C LYS A 46 13.70 16.46 -4.79
N GLU A 47 14.79 17.12 -4.40
CA GLU A 47 16.14 16.74 -4.85
C GLU A 47 16.47 15.30 -4.44
N GLU A 48 16.17 14.97 -3.18
CA GLU A 48 16.29 13.61 -2.66
C GLU A 48 14.96 12.86 -2.83
N GLN A 49 15.00 11.81 -3.64
CA GLN A 49 13.88 10.90 -3.84
C GLN A 49 14.04 9.67 -2.95
N PRO A 50 12.93 9.11 -2.41
CA PRO A 50 13.01 7.88 -1.64
C PRO A 50 13.52 6.73 -2.52
N ASP A 51 14.20 5.79 -1.88
CA ASP A 51 14.66 4.58 -2.54
C ASP A 51 13.46 3.80 -3.10
N ILE A 52 13.60 3.28 -4.32
CA ILE A 52 12.49 2.61 -5.01
C ILE A 52 12.09 1.30 -4.32
N GLN A 53 13.04 0.61 -3.66
CA GLN A 53 12.71 -0.59 -2.90
C GLN A 53 11.92 -0.22 -1.65
N GLU A 54 12.29 0.87 -0.96
CA GLU A 54 11.50 1.38 0.16
C GLU A 54 10.06 1.73 -0.26
N ILE A 55 9.86 2.38 -1.42
CA ILE A 55 8.51 2.68 -1.91
C ILE A 55 7.71 1.40 -2.12
N LYS A 56 8.30 0.38 -2.76
CA LYS A 56 7.66 -0.91 -2.99
C LYS A 56 7.29 -1.57 -1.66
N ASP A 57 8.25 -1.65 -0.74
CA ASP A 57 8.06 -2.31 0.54
C ASP A 57 6.99 -1.61 1.37
N ARG A 58 6.94 -0.28 1.37
CA ARG A 58 5.87 0.49 2.05
C ARG A 58 4.49 0.20 1.47
N LEU A 59 4.35 0.19 0.14
CA LEU A 59 3.08 -0.09 -0.53
C LEU A 59 2.62 -1.52 -0.29
N MET A 60 3.52 -2.49 -0.30
CA MET A 60 3.19 -3.89 -0.04
C MET A 60 2.88 -4.14 1.43
N THR A 61 3.70 -3.61 2.34
CA THR A 61 3.56 -3.80 3.78
C THR A 61 2.24 -3.23 4.30
N VAL A 62 1.84 -2.02 3.89
CA VAL A 62 0.58 -1.42 4.36
C VAL A 62 -0.64 -2.23 3.92
N GLN A 63 -0.65 -2.73 2.68
CA GLN A 63 -1.75 -3.55 2.17
C GLN A 63 -1.83 -4.91 2.87
N SER A 64 -0.69 -5.58 3.09
CA SER A 64 -0.64 -6.83 3.83
C SER A 64 -1.02 -6.67 5.29
N LEU A 65 -0.63 -5.55 5.91
CA LEU A 65 -1.02 -5.23 7.27
C LEU A 65 -2.54 -4.98 7.39
N ASP A 66 -3.14 -4.24 6.44
CA ASP A 66 -4.60 -4.07 6.39
C ASP A 66 -5.33 -5.40 6.23
N ALA A 67 -4.81 -6.31 5.40
CA ALA A 67 -5.37 -7.66 5.28
C ALA A 67 -5.27 -8.45 6.59
N TYR A 68 -4.15 -8.33 7.31
CA TYR A 68 -4.00 -8.93 8.64
C TYR A 68 -5.00 -8.37 9.65
N ARG A 69 -5.21 -7.05 9.69
CA ARG A 69 -6.23 -6.42 10.55
C ARG A 69 -7.63 -6.99 10.25
N CYS A 70 -7.98 -7.15 8.97
CA CYS A 70 -9.24 -7.79 8.58
C CYS A 70 -9.35 -9.23 9.07
N LEU A 71 -8.25 -9.99 9.06
CA LEU A 71 -8.22 -11.36 9.58
C LEU A 71 -8.41 -11.39 11.11
N ASP A 72 -7.70 -10.52 11.82
CA ASP A 72 -7.77 -10.37 13.28
C ASP A 72 -9.18 -9.95 13.75
N GLU A 73 -9.80 -9.02 13.02
CA GLU A 73 -11.16 -8.53 13.26
C GLU A 73 -12.25 -9.51 12.78
N ASN A 74 -11.88 -10.68 12.22
CA ASN A 74 -12.79 -11.67 11.63
C ASN A 74 -13.67 -11.12 10.47
N VAL A 75 -13.24 -10.05 9.81
CA VAL A 75 -13.82 -9.57 8.54
C VAL A 75 -13.42 -10.50 7.40
N LEU A 76 -12.16 -10.94 7.41
CA LEU A 76 -11.65 -12.05 6.62
C LEU A 76 -11.53 -13.27 7.53
N THR A 77 -11.96 -14.44 7.08
CA THR A 77 -11.99 -15.64 7.92
C THR A 77 -10.83 -16.61 7.64
N THR A 78 -10.21 -16.53 6.47
CA THR A 78 -9.08 -17.41 6.10
C THR A 78 -8.00 -16.64 5.34
N PRO A 79 -6.70 -16.96 5.52
CA PRO A 79 -5.63 -16.40 4.72
C PRO A 79 -5.77 -16.66 3.22
N ASP A 80 -6.27 -17.85 2.85
CA ASP A 80 -6.46 -18.27 1.45
C ASP A 80 -7.41 -17.34 0.68
N ASP A 81 -8.55 -17.01 1.29
CA ASP A 81 -9.51 -16.08 0.69
C ASP A 81 -8.91 -14.68 0.53
N GLY A 82 -8.05 -14.27 1.48
CA GLY A 82 -7.35 -12.99 1.41
C GLY A 82 -6.28 -12.95 0.33
N ASP A 83 -5.52 -14.01 0.17
CA ASP A 83 -4.49 -14.13 -0.86
C ASP A 83 -5.11 -14.16 -2.26
N LEU A 84 -6.10 -15.03 -2.48
CA LEU A 84 -6.84 -15.07 -3.75
C LEU A 84 -7.56 -13.74 -4.02
N GLY A 85 -8.23 -13.19 -3.02
CA GLY A 85 -8.92 -11.91 -3.11
C GLY A 85 -7.99 -10.78 -3.49
N SER A 86 -6.82 -10.69 -2.85
CA SER A 86 -5.85 -9.63 -3.11
C SER A 86 -5.33 -9.65 -4.55
N ILE A 87 -5.04 -10.84 -5.07
CA ILE A 87 -4.53 -11.03 -6.43
C ILE A 87 -5.62 -10.71 -7.46
N PHE A 88 -6.82 -11.27 -7.29
CA PHE A 88 -7.87 -11.18 -8.32
C PHE A 88 -8.72 -9.91 -8.24
N ALA A 89 -8.81 -9.25 -7.08
CA ALA A 89 -9.65 -8.06 -6.92
C ALA A 89 -8.90 -6.76 -7.22
N TRP A 90 -7.84 -6.44 -6.46
CA TRP A 90 -7.11 -5.17 -6.62
C TRP A 90 -5.72 -5.32 -7.25
N GLY A 91 -5.34 -6.55 -7.62
CA GLY A 91 -4.12 -6.80 -8.39
C GLY A 91 -2.85 -6.78 -7.54
N PHE A 92 -2.90 -7.30 -6.32
CA PHE A 92 -1.71 -7.52 -5.52
C PHE A 92 -0.69 -8.39 -6.30
N PRO A 93 0.63 -8.15 -6.19
CA PRO A 93 1.59 -8.77 -7.09
C PRO A 93 1.58 -10.31 -7.04
N PRO A 94 1.19 -11.02 -8.13
CA PRO A 94 0.94 -12.47 -8.09
C PRO A 94 2.16 -13.32 -7.71
N TRP A 95 3.36 -12.82 -8.00
CA TRP A 95 4.61 -13.52 -7.67
C TRP A 95 4.88 -13.65 -6.17
N THR A 96 4.12 -12.94 -5.33
CA THR A 96 4.21 -13.00 -3.86
C THR A 96 3.33 -14.09 -3.25
N GLY A 97 2.40 -14.66 -4.02
CA GLY A 97 1.37 -15.57 -3.52
C GLY A 97 0.13 -14.87 -2.93
N GLY A 98 0.21 -13.58 -2.61
CA GLY A 98 -0.87 -12.81 -1.97
C GLY A 98 -0.38 -12.02 -0.77
N VAL A 99 -1.29 -11.36 -0.07
CA VAL A 99 -0.98 -10.49 1.07
C VAL A 99 -0.41 -11.23 2.28
N PHE A 100 -0.88 -12.43 2.61
CA PHE A 100 -0.40 -13.29 3.70
C PHE A 100 0.82 -14.08 3.28
N SER A 101 0.81 -14.67 2.08
CA SER A 101 2.01 -15.28 1.49
C SER A 101 3.18 -14.29 1.42
N TYR A 102 2.93 -13.00 1.18
CA TYR A 102 3.96 -11.97 1.26
C TYR A 102 4.55 -11.82 2.68
N ILE A 103 3.72 -11.87 3.72
CA ILE A 103 4.20 -11.81 5.11
C ILE A 103 5.12 -13.00 5.39
N ASP A 104 4.73 -14.21 4.96
CA ASP A 104 5.56 -15.41 5.10
C ASP A 104 6.84 -15.34 4.26
N MET A 105 6.78 -14.77 3.05
CA MET A 105 7.94 -14.55 2.18
C MET A 105 8.96 -13.58 2.80
N VAL A 106 8.47 -12.52 3.45
CA VAL A 106 9.33 -11.58 4.21
C VAL A 106 9.86 -12.25 5.49
N GLY A 107 9.05 -13.10 6.10
CA GLY A 107 9.24 -13.66 7.43
C GLY A 107 8.60 -12.77 8.49
N ILE A 108 7.74 -13.35 9.33
CA ILE A 108 6.88 -12.62 10.27
C ILE A 108 7.66 -11.70 11.24
N GLU A 109 8.81 -12.13 11.77
CA GLU A 109 9.66 -11.33 12.65
C GLU A 109 10.18 -10.06 11.92
N LYS A 110 10.60 -10.22 10.65
CA LYS A 110 11.07 -9.09 9.83
C LYS A 110 9.93 -8.18 9.41
N PHE A 111 8.75 -8.75 9.17
CA PHE A 111 7.56 -7.97 8.83
C PHE A 111 7.13 -7.08 9.99
N VAL A 112 7.07 -7.64 11.22
CA VAL A 112 6.79 -6.87 12.45
C VAL A 112 7.81 -5.78 12.68
N ALA A 113 9.12 -6.10 12.61
CA ALA A 113 10.18 -5.10 12.77
C ALA A 113 10.09 -3.98 11.72
N ARG A 114 9.70 -4.31 10.48
CA ARG A 114 9.45 -3.31 9.44
C ARG A 114 8.24 -2.45 9.75
N CYS A 115 7.15 -3.02 10.26
CA CYS A 115 5.98 -2.26 10.65
C CYS A 115 6.30 -1.29 11.80
N ASP A 116 7.10 -1.71 12.78
CA ASP A 116 7.61 -0.84 13.85
C ASP A 116 8.40 0.35 13.28
N ASP A 117 9.43 0.10 12.45
CA ASP A 117 10.23 1.15 11.78
C ASP A 117 9.34 2.12 10.97
N TYR A 118 8.38 1.57 10.23
CA TYR A 118 7.48 2.38 9.42
C TYR A 118 6.45 3.15 10.26
N CYS A 119 6.02 2.62 11.40
CA CYS A 119 5.17 3.35 12.33
C CYS A 119 5.91 4.60 12.85
N GLU A 120 7.16 4.44 13.29
CA GLU A 120 7.99 5.55 13.78
C GLU A 120 8.25 6.61 12.70
N ARG A 121 8.58 6.18 11.47
CA ARG A 121 9.01 7.08 10.39
C ARG A 121 7.85 7.68 9.61
N PHE A 122 6.76 6.94 9.48
CA PHE A 122 5.69 7.23 8.54
C PHE A 122 4.30 7.35 9.17
N GLY A 123 4.15 6.99 10.44
CA GLY A 123 2.97 7.21 11.27
C GLY A 123 2.04 6.01 11.39
N GLU A 124 0.95 6.23 12.13
CA GLU A 124 0.02 5.24 12.68
C GLU A 124 -0.60 4.24 11.68
N ARG A 125 -0.57 4.54 10.37
CA ARG A 125 -1.05 3.61 9.33
C ARG A 125 -0.30 2.26 9.33
N PHE A 126 0.87 2.19 9.95
CA PHE A 126 1.65 0.96 10.13
C PHE A 126 1.52 0.33 11.53
N GLU A 127 0.64 0.84 12.41
CA GLU A 127 0.34 0.20 13.69
C GLU A 127 -0.32 -1.16 13.49
N PHE A 128 0.04 -2.16 14.29
CA PHE A 128 -0.50 -3.50 14.13
C PHE A 128 -1.07 -4.01 15.45
N PRO A 129 -2.08 -4.90 15.39
CA PRO A 129 -2.64 -5.48 16.60
C PRO A 129 -1.60 -6.34 17.34
N ASP A 130 -1.77 -6.47 18.66
CA ASP A 130 -0.87 -7.26 19.51
C ASP A 130 -0.77 -8.72 19.05
N SER A 131 -1.85 -9.27 18.46
CA SER A 131 -1.89 -10.62 17.89
C SER A 131 -0.82 -10.86 16.83
N LEU A 132 -0.48 -9.85 16.01
CA LEU A 132 0.59 -9.99 15.02
C LEU A 132 1.97 -10.12 15.69
N ARG A 133 2.17 -9.39 16.79
CA ARG A 133 3.39 -9.49 17.60
C ARG A 133 3.48 -10.86 18.26
N GLU A 134 2.38 -11.35 18.83
CA GLU A 134 2.33 -12.68 19.43
C GLU A 134 2.62 -13.81 18.42
N MET A 135 2.08 -13.70 17.20
CA MET A 135 2.39 -14.64 16.12
C MET A 135 3.89 -14.60 15.77
N ALA A 136 4.49 -13.42 15.73
CA ALA A 136 5.92 -13.27 15.47
C ALA A 136 6.78 -13.90 16.58
N ASP A 137 6.42 -13.69 17.85
CA ASP A 137 7.11 -14.28 19.00
C ASP A 137 7.07 -15.82 18.98
N LYS A 138 5.95 -16.39 18.49
CA LYS A 138 5.77 -17.83 18.31
C LYS A 138 6.37 -18.36 17.00
N LYS A 139 6.86 -17.47 16.12
CA LYS A 139 7.37 -17.79 14.78
C LYS A 139 6.36 -18.53 13.92
N GLU A 140 5.10 -18.17 14.09
CA GLU A 140 4.00 -18.71 13.30
C GLU A 140 4.08 -18.25 11.85
N LYS A 141 3.38 -18.99 11.00
CA LYS A 141 3.22 -18.70 9.58
C LYS A 141 1.76 -18.86 9.22
N PHE A 142 1.33 -18.19 8.16
CA PHE A 142 0.01 -18.44 7.59
C PHE A 142 -0.03 -19.78 6.87
N TYR A 143 1.10 -20.16 6.26
CA TYR A 143 1.25 -21.38 5.49
C TYR A 143 2.33 -22.32 6.07
N PRO A 144 2.08 -23.64 6.10
CA PRO A 144 3.03 -24.63 6.61
C PRO A 144 4.31 -24.76 5.77
#